data_AF-A0A1I8MCS5-F1
#
_entry.id   AF-A0A1I8MCS5-F1
#
_cell.length_a   1.000
_cell.length_b   1.000
_cell.length_c   1.000
_cell.angle_alpha   90.00
_cell.angle_beta   90.00
_cell.angle_gamma   90.00
#
_symmetry.space_group_name_H-M   'P 1'
#
loop_
_entity.id
_entity.type
_entity.pdbx_description
1 polymer ?
#
loop_
_entity_poly.entity_id
_entity_poly.type
_entity_poly.pdbx_seq_one_letter_code
_entity_poly.pdbx_strand_id
1 'polypeptide(L)'
;MSIKNGSMDVIVNTIKDFTTDPWVRLLVLMRRSQSAKNRTLLHYDINVCKILGRQQTNFLSTWLQNYFRLGNMPSECPIRKGNYSWCNLRPEMLSMPMFFSKGQYIGGANIYFRKRGIKNSIANLTTIMEIK
;
A
#
# COMPACT_ATOMS: atom_id res chain seq x y z
N MET A 1 7.11 9.73 -15.55
CA MET A 1 8.40 9.02 -15.38
C MET A 1 8.22 7.62 -15.97
N SER A 2 8.92 7.26 -17.06
CA SER A 2 8.86 5.88 -17.58
C SER A 2 9.74 5.03 -16.66
N ILE A 3 9.12 4.37 -15.69
CA ILE A 3 9.85 3.48 -14.77
C ILE A 3 10.07 2.16 -15.50
N LYS A 4 11.02 2.15 -16.43
CA LYS A 4 11.58 0.91 -16.98
C LYS A 4 12.84 0.45 -16.25
N ASN A 5 13.34 1.23 -15.28
CA ASN A 5 14.57 0.95 -14.52
C ASN A 5 14.69 1.75 -13.19
N GLY A 6 13.57 2.11 -12.55
CA GLY A 6 13.60 2.79 -11.26
C GLY A 6 13.40 1.80 -10.12
N SER A 7 14.21 1.92 -9.08
CA SER A 7 14.00 1.24 -7.81
C SER A 7 13.50 2.24 -6.76
N MET A 8 12.69 1.78 -5.82
CA MET A 8 12.21 2.57 -4.70
C MET A 8 12.60 1.89 -3.39
N ASP A 9 13.09 2.70 -2.44
CA ASP A 9 13.26 2.27 -1.06
C ASP A 9 12.13 2.87 -0.22
N VAL A 10 11.51 2.03 0.62
CA VAL A 10 10.48 2.42 1.56
C VAL A 10 10.97 2.11 2.95
N ILE A 11 11.03 3.12 3.82
CA ILE A 11 11.48 2.99 5.21
C ILE A 11 10.35 3.49 6.12
N VAL A 12 9.98 2.66 7.11
CA VAL A 12 8.92 2.93 8.07
C VAL A 12 9.47 2.70 9.48
N ASN A 13 9.55 3.76 10.26
CA ASN A 13 10.00 3.69 11.65
C ASN A 13 8.77 3.74 12.57
N THR A 14 8.52 2.66 13.31
CA THR A 14 7.43 2.60 14.28
C THR A 14 7.97 2.91 15.68
N ILE A 15 7.51 4.01 16.27
CA ILE A 15 7.96 4.48 17.58
C ILE A 15 7.31 3.74 18.76
N LYS A 16 6.25 2.97 18.51
CA LYS A 16 5.46 2.23 19.51
C LYS A 16 4.96 0.91 18.93
N ASP A 17 4.74 -0.06 19.80
CA ASP A 17 4.10 -1.32 19.43
C ASP A 17 2.64 -1.08 19.03
N PHE A 18 2.21 -1.74 17.96
CA PHE A 18 0.84 -1.67 17.49
C PHE A 18 0.00 -2.69 18.26
N THR A 19 -0.54 -2.27 19.40
CA THR A 19 -1.39 -3.10 20.27
C THR A 19 -2.81 -3.28 19.74
N THR A 20 -3.15 -2.58 18.65
CA THR A 20 -4.41 -2.71 17.92
C THR A 20 -4.08 -2.92 16.45
N ASP A 21 -4.86 -3.77 15.76
CA ASP A 21 -4.69 -4.00 14.33
C ASP A 21 -4.71 -2.68 13.54
N PRO A 22 -3.64 -2.35 12.80
CA PRO A 22 -3.68 -1.22 11.89
C PRO A 22 -4.54 -1.57 10.66
N TRP A 23 -5.28 -0.58 10.22
CA TRP A 23 -6.04 -0.61 8.98
C TRP A 23 -5.39 0.31 7.96
N VAL A 24 -5.41 -0.09 6.70
CA VAL A 24 -4.94 0.71 5.56
C VAL A 24 -6.10 0.93 4.62
N ARG A 25 -6.51 2.18 4.48
CA ARG A 25 -7.41 2.61 3.41
C ARG A 25 -6.58 3.01 2.20
N LEU A 26 -6.66 2.21 1.14
CA LEU A 26 -5.97 2.44 -0.13
C LEU A 26 -6.97 2.99 -1.16
N LEU A 27 -6.62 4.10 -1.79
CA LEU A 27 -7.33 4.72 -2.89
C LEU A 27 -6.37 4.88 -4.06
N VAL A 28 -6.74 4.43 -5.26
CA VAL A 28 -6.00 4.74 -6.48
C VAL A 28 -6.98 5.29 -7.49
N LEU A 29 -6.71 6.51 -7.93
CA LEU A 29 -7.44 7.18 -8.99
C LEU A 29 -6.55 7.26 -10.23
N MET A 30 -7.16 7.19 -11.41
CA MET A 30 -6.50 7.42 -12.68
C MET A 30 -7.18 8.57 -13.41
N ARG A 31 -6.38 9.51 -13.90
CA ARG A 31 -6.79 10.54 -14.85
C ARG A 31 -6.28 10.17 -16.23
N ARG A 32 -7.21 9.96 -17.16
CA ARG A 32 -6.90 9.73 -18.58
C ARG A 32 -6.60 11.08 -19.24
N SER A 33 -5.62 11.16 -20.14
CA SER A 33 -5.18 12.46 -20.70
C SER A 33 -6.31 13.25 -21.39
N GLN A 34 -7.30 12.55 -21.95
CA GLN A 34 -8.44 13.15 -22.66
C GLN A 34 -9.68 13.40 -21.77
N SER A 35 -9.60 13.20 -20.45
CA SER A 35 -10.75 13.41 -19.55
C SER A 35 -10.39 14.25 -18.33
N ALA A 36 -11.25 15.20 -17.99
CA ALA A 36 -11.15 15.99 -16.77
C ALA A 36 -11.57 15.20 -15.51
N LYS A 37 -12.18 14.01 -15.66
CA LYS A 37 -12.68 13.20 -14.55
C LYS A 37 -11.69 12.11 -14.15
N ASN A 38 -11.49 11.97 -12.84
CA ASN A 38 -10.72 10.87 -12.27
C ASN A 38 -11.58 9.61 -12.20
N ARG A 39 -11.04 8.47 -12.62
CA ARG A 39 -11.65 7.15 -12.46
C ARG A 39 -11.03 6.45 -11.25
N THR A 40 -11.85 5.95 -10.34
CA THR A 40 -11.38 5.09 -9.24
C THR A 40 -10.99 3.72 -9.79
N LEU A 41 -9.74 3.32 -9.55
CA LEU A 41 -9.22 2.00 -9.90
C LEU A 41 -9.19 1.07 -8.68
N LEU A 42 -8.77 1.59 -7.52
CA LEU A 42 -8.76 0.85 -6.27
C LEU A 42 -9.40 1.69 -5.18
N HIS A 43 -10.28 1.08 -4.39
CA HIS A 43 -10.79 1.65 -3.16
C HIS A 43 -11.02 0.52 -2.16
N TYR A 44 -10.08 0.36 -1.23
CA TYR A 44 -10.07 -0.77 -0.29
C TYR A 44 -9.79 -0.29 1.13
N ASP A 45 -10.36 -1.00 2.10
CA ASP A 45 -10.17 -0.76 3.53
C ASP A 45 -9.73 -2.07 4.18
N ILE A 46 -8.45 -2.14 4.55
CA ILE A 46 -7.73 -3.41 4.72
C ILE A 46 -7.20 -3.52 6.14
N ASN A 47 -7.53 -4.60 6.84
CA ASN A 47 -6.89 -4.92 8.12
C ASN A 47 -5.55 -5.64 7.85
N VAL A 48 -4.43 -5.01 8.23
CA VAL A 48 -3.08 -5.53 7.95
C VAL A 48 -2.85 -6.86 8.66
N CYS A 49 -3.25 -6.98 9.92
CA CYS A 49 -3.07 -8.21 10.70
C CYS A 49 -3.83 -9.41 10.14
N LYS A 50 -4.95 -9.18 9.43
CA LYS A 50 -5.65 -10.26 8.73
C LYS A 50 -4.91 -10.74 7.48
N ILE A 51 -4.06 -9.90 6.88
CA ILE A 51 -3.23 -10.25 5.71
C ILE A 51 -1.94 -10.93 6.13
N LEU A 52 -1.34 -10.48 7.22
CA LEU A 52 -0.14 -11.10 7.78
C LEU A 52 -0.47 -12.54 8.23
N GLY A 53 0.33 -13.52 7.77
CA GLY A 53 0.28 -14.91 8.23
C GLY A 53 -0.87 -15.78 7.69
N ARG A 54 -1.79 -15.25 6.89
CA ARG A 54 -2.91 -16.04 6.32
C ARG A 54 -2.81 -16.16 4.80
N GLN A 55 -3.20 -17.32 4.27
CA GLN A 55 -3.36 -17.49 2.82
C GLN A 55 -4.62 -16.74 2.39
N GLN A 56 -4.45 -15.74 1.53
CA GLN A 56 -5.56 -14.91 1.08
C GLN A 56 -6.09 -15.36 -0.27
N THR A 57 -7.40 -15.34 -0.46
CA THR A 57 -8.05 -15.80 -1.71
C THR A 57 -8.15 -14.71 -2.76
N ASN A 58 -8.19 -13.44 -2.34
CA ASN A 58 -8.44 -12.33 -3.26
C ASN A 58 -7.12 -11.79 -3.82
N PHE A 59 -7.14 -11.38 -5.09
CA PHE A 59 -5.96 -10.91 -5.82
C PHE A 59 -5.24 -9.76 -5.10
N LEU A 60 -5.96 -8.71 -4.66
CA LEU A 60 -5.33 -7.55 -4.00
C LEU A 60 -4.69 -7.92 -2.65
N SER A 61 -5.34 -8.75 -1.85
CA SER A 61 -4.79 -9.19 -0.56
C SER A 61 -3.55 -10.06 -0.74
N THR A 62 -3.52 -10.90 -1.78
CA THR A 62 -2.34 -11.69 -2.16
C THR A 62 -1.20 -10.78 -2.63
N TRP A 63 -1.52 -9.77 -3.45
CA TRP A 63 -0.57 -8.77 -3.91
C TRP A 63 0.07 -8.00 -2.74
N LEU A 64 -0.74 -7.53 -1.78
CA LEU A 64 -0.24 -6.85 -0.57
C LEU A 64 0.57 -7.79 0.32
N GLN A 65 0.17 -9.05 0.45
CA GLN A 65 0.95 -10.03 1.20
C GLN A 65 2.33 -10.23 0.59
N ASN A 66 2.41 -10.34 -0.74
CA ASN A 66 3.68 -10.43 -1.45
C ASN A 66 4.52 -9.16 -1.26
N TYR A 67 3.90 -7.98 -1.34
CA TYR A 67 4.58 -6.72 -1.04
C TYR A 67 5.18 -6.72 0.37
N PHE A 68 4.41 -7.07 1.40
CA PHE A 68 4.92 -7.10 2.77
C PHE A 68 6.08 -8.10 2.95
N ARG A 69 6.05 -9.23 2.24
CA ARG A 69 7.13 -10.24 2.24
C ARG A 69 8.43 -9.78 1.56
N LEU A 70 8.42 -8.74 0.74
CA LEU A 70 9.63 -8.19 0.12
C LEU A 70 10.51 -7.41 1.10
N GLY A 71 9.97 -7.03 2.26
CA GLY A 71 10.67 -6.29 3.30
C GLY A 71 10.95 -7.14 4.53
N ASN A 72 11.40 -6.48 5.59
CA ASN A 72 11.63 -7.09 6.90
C ASN A 72 10.43 -6.96 7.86
N MET A 73 9.23 -6.66 7.34
CA MET A 73 8.02 -6.54 8.16
C MET A 73 7.61 -7.93 8.70
N PRO A 74 7.23 -8.06 9.98
CA PRO A 74 6.88 -9.35 10.56
C PRO A 74 5.67 -9.97 9.85
N SER A 75 5.69 -11.29 9.71
CA SER A 75 4.60 -12.06 9.11
C SER A 75 3.42 -12.29 10.04
N GLU A 76 3.49 -11.80 11.28
CA GLU A 76 2.47 -11.95 12.31
C GLU A 76 2.28 -10.66 13.10
N CYS A 77 1.10 -10.51 13.71
CA CYS A 77 0.81 -9.41 14.61
C CYS A 77 1.03 -9.85 16.08
N PRO A 78 1.36 -8.92 16.99
CA PRO A 78 1.41 -7.46 16.82
C PRO A 78 2.69 -6.96 16.10
N ILE A 79 2.54 -5.89 15.32
CA ILE A 79 3.69 -5.19 14.71
C ILE A 79 4.42 -4.43 15.83
N ARG A 80 5.64 -4.85 16.14
CA ARG A 80 6.45 -4.24 17.20
C ARG A 80 7.05 -2.91 16.77
N LYS A 81 7.49 -2.10 17.73
CA LYS A 81 8.34 -0.94 17.48
C LYS A 81 9.62 -1.38 16.77
N GLY A 82 10.06 -0.63 15.78
CA GLY A 82 11.24 -0.98 15.00
C GLY A 82 11.32 -0.24 13.68
N ASN A 83 12.35 -0.59 12.91
CA ASN A 83 12.62 -0.01 11.60
C ASN A 83 12.31 -1.06 10.54
N TYR A 84 11.26 -0.81 9.77
CA TYR A 84 10.85 -1.65 8.67
C TYR A 84 11.30 -1.04 7.35
N SER A 85 11.85 -1.85 6.46
CA SER A 85 12.29 -1.41 5.15
C SER A 85 11.93 -2.40 4.05
N TRP A 86 11.66 -1.83 2.89
CA TRP A 86 11.61 -2.51 1.61
C TRP A 86 12.62 -1.81 0.72
N CYS A 87 13.67 -2.53 0.30
CA CYS A 87 14.77 -1.95 -0.46
C CYS A 87 14.76 -2.46 -1.89
N ASN A 88 15.22 -1.63 -2.82
CA ASN A 88 15.33 -1.92 -4.24
C ASN A 88 14.02 -2.46 -4.83
N LEU A 89 12.87 -1.88 -4.43
CA LEU A 89 11.57 -2.27 -4.97
C LEU A 89 11.49 -1.82 -6.44
N ARG A 90 11.46 -2.80 -7.33
CA ARG A 90 11.26 -2.56 -8.76
C ARG A 90 9.80 -2.81 -9.16
N PRO A 91 9.25 -2.09 -10.15
CA PRO A 91 7.88 -2.31 -10.60
C PRO A 91 7.54 -3.76 -10.94
N GLU A 92 8.50 -4.53 -11.47
CA GLU A 92 8.34 -5.94 -11.82
C GLU A 92 8.19 -6.80 -10.57
N MET A 93 8.94 -6.50 -9.51
CA MET A 93 8.86 -7.21 -8.22
C MET A 93 7.53 -6.93 -7.52
N LEU A 94 7.00 -5.73 -7.73
CA LEU A 94 5.72 -5.33 -7.19
C LEU A 94 4.56 -6.04 -7.87
N SER A 95 4.73 -6.87 -8.91
CA SER A 95 3.61 -7.56 -9.60
C SER A 95 2.42 -6.64 -9.87
N MET A 96 2.70 -5.42 -10.33
CA MET A 96 1.67 -4.39 -10.48
C MET A 96 0.52 -4.93 -11.35
N PRO A 97 -0.74 -4.84 -10.90
CA PRO A 97 -1.88 -5.29 -11.67
C PRO A 97 -1.90 -4.70 -13.09
N MET A 98 -2.22 -5.51 -14.11
CA MET A 98 -2.13 -5.13 -15.53
C MET A 98 -3.00 -3.93 -15.96
N PHE A 99 -3.88 -3.40 -15.09
CA PHE A 99 -4.73 -2.25 -15.40
C PHE A 99 -4.00 -0.89 -15.36
N PHE A 100 -2.74 -0.86 -14.90
CA PHE A 100 -1.93 0.37 -14.94
C PHE A 100 -1.46 0.66 -16.38
N SER A 101 -2.27 1.41 -17.12
CA SER A 101 -1.98 1.94 -18.47
C SER A 101 -1.32 3.33 -18.43
N LYS A 102 -0.93 3.87 -19.59
CA LYS A 102 -0.38 5.24 -19.68
C LYS A 102 -1.38 6.28 -19.18
N GLY A 103 -0.93 7.18 -18.32
CA GLY A 103 -1.78 8.19 -17.70
C GLY A 103 -1.23 8.69 -16.36
N GLN A 104 -1.99 9.58 -15.74
CA GLN A 104 -1.68 10.11 -14.42
C GLN A 104 -2.49 9.33 -13.37
N TYR A 105 -1.85 8.99 -12.27
CA TYR A 105 -2.42 8.27 -11.15
C TYR A 105 -2.26 9.08 -9.87
N ILE A 106 -3.27 9.02 -9.03
CA ILE A 106 -3.25 9.58 -7.67
C ILE A 106 -3.47 8.41 -6.73
N GLY A 107 -2.41 8.01 -6.03
CA GLY A 107 -2.46 7.05 -4.94
C GLY A 107 -2.68 7.77 -3.61
N GLY A 108 -3.55 7.22 -2.78
CA GLY A 108 -3.79 7.65 -1.41
C GLY A 108 -3.74 6.44 -0.49
N ALA A 109 -3.02 6.53 0.61
CA ALA A 109 -2.99 5.52 1.65
C ALA A 109 -3.16 6.19 3.02
N ASN A 110 -4.22 5.84 3.73
CA ASN A 110 -4.43 6.26 5.11
C ASN A 110 -4.30 5.06 6.04
N ILE A 111 -3.32 5.11 6.93
CA ILE A 111 -3.11 4.09 7.96
C ILE A 111 -3.76 4.60 9.24
N TYR A 112 -4.60 3.78 9.87
CA TYR A 112 -5.35 4.19 11.05
C TYR A 112 -5.63 3.02 11.99
N PHE A 113 -5.85 3.30 13.27
CA PHE A 113 -6.41 2.34 14.22
C PHE A 113 -7.92 2.51 14.33
N ARG A 114 -8.64 1.39 14.47
CA ARG A 114 -10.09 1.40 14.70
C ARG A 114 -10.41 0.89 16.10
N LYS A 115 -10.91 1.76 16.98
CA LYS A 115 -11.32 1.39 18.36
C LYS A 115 -12.73 1.89 18.62
N ARG A 116 -13.66 0.99 18.96
CA ARG A 116 -15.08 1.29 19.23
C ARG A 116 -15.74 2.17 18.17
N GLY A 117 -15.46 1.90 16.89
CA GLY A 117 -15.99 2.67 15.76
C GLY A 117 -15.20 3.94 15.40
N ILE A 118 -14.39 4.47 16.30
CA ILE A 118 -13.55 5.65 16.06
C ILE A 118 -12.31 5.25 15.25
N LYS A 119 -12.05 5.98 14.17
CA LYS A 119 -10.86 5.82 13.31
C LYS A 119 -9.84 6.91 13.65
N ASN A 120 -8.70 6.49 14.19
CA ASN A 120 -7.60 7.38 14.53
C ASN A 120 -6.49 7.22 13.49
N SER A 121 -6.38 8.19 12.57
CA SER A 121 -5.32 8.21 11.56
C SER A 121 -3.96 8.32 12.22
N ILE A 122 -3.03 7.44 11.83
CA ILE A 122 -1.64 7.45 12.30
C ILE A 122 -0.66 7.82 11.18
N ALA A 123 -1.03 7.62 9.92
CA ALA A 123 -0.26 8.09 8.77
C ALA A 123 -1.19 8.37 7.58
N ASN A 124 -0.85 9.38 6.80
CA ASN A 124 -1.54 9.70 5.56
C ASN A 124 -0.51 9.97 4.46
N LEU A 125 -0.60 9.24 3.37
CA LEU A 125 0.28 9.32 2.22
C LEU A 125 -0.56 9.60 0.98
N THR A 126 -0.13 10.59 0.21
CA THR A 126 -0.63 10.83 -1.15
C THR A 126 0.55 10.80 -2.11
N THR A 127 0.40 10.10 -3.22
CA THR A 127 1.42 9.97 -4.26
C THR A 127 0.79 10.28 -5.61
N ILE A 128 1.48 11.07 -6.43
CA ILE A 128 1.08 11.31 -7.81
C ILE A 128 2.10 10.61 -8.70
N MET A 129 1.62 9.72 -9.56
CA MET A 129 2.47 8.95 -10.48
C MET A 129 2.06 9.25 -11.92
N GLU A 130 3.02 9.40 -12.81
CA GLU A 130 2.77 9.59 -14.24
C GLU A 130 3.46 8.48 -15.03
N ILE A 131 2.65 7.63 -15.67
CA ILE A 131 3.13 6.52 -16.51
C ILE A 131 3.09 6.99 -17.97
N LYS A 132 4.27 7.07 -18.60
CA LYS A 132 4.47 7.52 -19.99
C LYS A 132 4.63 6.36 -20.96
#